data_AF-Q6ZEW6-F1
#
_entry.id   AF-Q6ZEW6-F1
#
_cell.length_a   1.000
_cell.length_b   1.000
_cell.length_c   1.000
_cell.angle_alpha   90.00
_cell.angle_beta   90.00
_cell.angle_gamma   90.00
#
_symmetry.space_group_name_H-M   'P 1'
#
loop_
_entity.id
_entity.type
_entity.pdbx_description
1 polymer ?
#
loop_
_entity_poly.entity_id
_entity_poly.type
_entity_poly.pdbx_seq_one_letter_code
_entity_poly.pdbx_strand_id
1 'polypeptide(L)'
;MSQIFQCPYCKALAIWKKGNYIHRRTCENSECRKKLNRDTAKKYDQLRQKKKIQELKFQGFNIVTCQICNEEFEMIHHSHLKTHGLTVAEYRNRFPNALICNSRNHKKRSQAALERSKYKSYSGKNIDNDFLEFLTGSLLGDGSLEKGKKKLNARYAEGGANKEYINWKFNFLKDYFYCTFQECLSSPHVKSGKQYQGWWIRTGVHPILTDLHCIWYLEKKLLPRKFVEKYLTEFAFCIWFYDDGCSSSGLSLYPMSFSEDDVNFLSLIILQKFNLKNSVLKTKQGHFFIRISQKAKSELKAILDKFSIPGMAYKRNL
;
A
#
# COMPACT_ATOMS: atom_id res chain seq x y z
N MET A 1 6.75 70.76 -6.15
CA MET A 1 8.15 70.35 -6.01
C MET A 1 8.26 68.88 -6.34
N SER A 2 8.86 68.55 -7.47
CA SER A 2 9.16 67.17 -7.85
C SER A 2 10.43 66.74 -7.11
N GLN A 3 10.35 65.70 -6.29
CA GLN A 3 11.53 65.17 -5.59
C GLN A 3 12.22 64.15 -6.48
N ILE A 4 13.53 64.30 -6.66
CA ILE A 4 14.38 63.30 -7.32
C ILE A 4 14.76 62.26 -6.26
N PHE A 5 14.62 60.98 -6.59
CA PHE A 5 15.03 59.88 -5.73
C PHE A 5 15.81 58.84 -6.53
N GLN A 6 16.64 58.06 -5.86
CA GLN A 6 17.36 56.97 -6.49
C GLN A 6 16.52 55.67 -6.45
N CYS A 7 16.33 55.03 -7.61
CA CYS A 7 15.60 53.77 -7.67
C CYS A 7 16.33 52.69 -6.86
N PRO A 8 15.66 51.99 -5.92
CA PRO A 8 16.32 51.00 -5.08
C PRO A 8 16.85 49.78 -5.87
N TYR A 9 16.26 49.49 -7.03
CA TYR A 9 16.56 48.30 -7.86
C TYR A 9 17.62 48.53 -8.93
N CYS A 10 17.51 49.60 -9.73
CA CYS A 10 18.45 49.88 -10.83
C CYS A 10 19.38 51.07 -10.56
N LYS A 11 19.27 51.71 -9.40
CA LYS A 11 20.08 52.87 -8.98
C LYS A 11 19.99 54.13 -9.85
N ALA A 12 19.13 54.13 -10.88
CA ALA A 12 18.86 55.32 -11.69
C ALA A 12 18.10 56.40 -10.91
N LEU A 13 18.38 57.67 -11.20
CA LEU A 13 17.63 58.81 -10.67
C LEU A 13 16.25 58.86 -11.33
N ALA A 14 15.20 58.99 -10.52
CA ALA A 14 13.82 59.04 -10.95
C ALA A 14 13.10 60.22 -10.30
N ILE A 15 12.11 60.78 -11.02
CA ILE A 15 11.35 61.94 -10.57
C ILE A 15 10.03 61.46 -9.94
N TRP A 16 9.77 61.88 -8.71
CA TRP A 16 8.49 61.66 -8.08
C TRP A 16 7.40 62.53 -8.72
N LYS A 17 6.43 61.90 -9.39
CA LYS A 17 5.21 62.54 -9.91
C LYS A 17 4.11 62.51 -8.85
N LYS A 18 3.60 63.69 -8.46
CA LYS A 18 2.53 63.84 -7.46
C LYS A 18 1.30 63.02 -7.91
N GLY A 19 0.74 62.21 -7.02
CA GLY A 19 -0.45 61.38 -7.29
C GLY A 19 -0.19 59.90 -7.60
N ASN A 20 1.03 59.51 -7.96
CA ASN A 20 1.35 58.09 -8.23
C ASN A 20 2.19 57.45 -7.10
N TYR A 21 1.53 56.67 -6.24
CA TYR A 21 2.13 56.08 -5.04
C TYR A 21 3.21 55.03 -5.38
N ILE A 22 3.14 54.41 -6.56
CA ILE A 22 4.15 53.43 -7.04
C ILE A 22 5.48 54.13 -7.36
N HIS A 23 5.42 55.34 -7.92
CA HIS A 23 6.62 56.14 -8.26
C HIS A 23 7.32 56.71 -7.03
N ARG A 24 6.78 56.52 -5.81
CA ARG A 24 7.52 56.75 -4.55
C ARG A 24 8.48 55.62 -4.18
N ARG A 25 8.34 54.45 -4.83
CA ARG A 25 8.97 53.19 -4.40
C ARG A 25 9.87 52.55 -5.46
N THR A 26 9.76 52.96 -6.73
CA THR A 26 10.58 52.47 -7.86
C THR A 26 10.50 53.42 -9.06
N CYS A 27 11.45 53.35 -10.00
CA CYS A 27 11.39 54.08 -11.27
C CYS A 27 10.33 53.50 -12.24
N GLU A 28 10.18 54.13 -13.42
CA GLU A 28 9.19 53.74 -14.44
C GLU A 28 9.55 52.44 -15.19
N ASN A 29 10.78 51.94 -15.05
CA ASN A 29 11.23 50.70 -15.67
C ASN A 29 10.36 49.50 -15.23
N SER A 30 9.84 48.77 -16.22
CA SER A 30 8.92 47.64 -16.04
C SER A 30 9.52 46.50 -15.21
N GLU A 31 10.82 46.23 -15.33
CA GLU A 31 11.53 45.23 -14.53
C GLU A 31 11.65 45.64 -13.06
N CYS A 32 11.93 46.92 -12.81
CA CYS A 32 12.02 47.45 -11.44
C CYS A 32 10.66 47.42 -10.74
N ARG A 33 9.58 47.70 -11.48
CA ARG A 33 8.20 47.52 -11.00
C ARG A 33 7.87 46.06 -10.69
N LYS A 34 8.26 45.12 -11.56
CA LYS A 34 8.10 43.67 -11.31
C LYS A 34 8.85 43.24 -10.04
N LYS A 35 10.09 43.72 -9.84
CA LYS A 35 10.88 43.47 -8.61
C LYS A 35 10.19 44.03 -7.37
N LEU A 36 9.71 45.28 -7.42
CA LEU A 36 8.95 45.88 -6.32
C LEU A 36 7.69 45.09 -5.95
N ASN A 37 6.91 44.66 -6.94
CA ASN A 37 5.70 43.87 -6.70
C ASN A 37 6.04 42.51 -6.07
N ARG A 38 7.11 41.85 -6.55
CA ARG A 38 7.61 40.59 -5.97
C ARG A 38 8.04 40.75 -4.52
N ASP A 39 8.84 41.78 -4.22
CA ASP A 39 9.34 42.03 -2.86
C ASP A 39 8.22 42.45 -1.91
N THR A 40 7.27 43.24 -2.39
CA THR A 40 6.08 43.62 -1.64
C THR A 40 5.22 42.39 -1.32
N ALA A 41 4.94 41.54 -2.31
CA ALA A 41 4.21 40.29 -2.12
C ALA A 41 4.93 39.36 -1.13
N LYS A 42 6.26 39.22 -1.24
CA LYS A 42 7.10 38.46 -0.31
C LYS A 42 6.98 38.98 1.12
N LYS A 43 7.03 40.30 1.32
CA LYS A 43 6.88 40.93 2.65
C LYS A 43 5.49 40.67 3.25
N TYR A 44 4.43 40.83 2.46
CA TYR A 44 3.07 40.53 2.93
C TYR A 44 2.88 39.05 3.29
N ASP A 45 3.43 38.13 2.48
CA ASP A 45 3.37 36.70 2.78
C ASP A 45 4.14 36.36 4.07
N GLN A 46 5.33 36.94 4.28
CA GLN A 46 6.08 36.78 5.54
C GLN A 46 5.29 37.27 6.76
N LEU A 47 4.64 38.45 6.68
CA LEU A 47 3.81 38.97 7.76
C LEU A 47 2.60 38.05 8.04
N ARG A 48 1.95 37.57 6.98
CA ARG A 48 0.83 36.63 7.08
C ARG A 48 1.27 35.31 7.74
N GLN A 49 2.42 34.76 7.35
CA GLN A 49 2.97 33.55 7.94
C GLN A 49 3.29 33.75 9.43
N LYS A 50 3.94 34.86 9.80
CA LYS A 50 4.22 35.20 11.22
C LYS A 50 2.96 35.29 12.05
N LYS A 51 1.94 36.02 11.58
CA LYS A 51 0.65 36.15 12.28
C LYS A 51 -0.02 34.79 12.46
N LYS A 52 -0.02 33.96 11.42
CA LYS A 52 -0.58 32.60 11.47
C LYS A 52 0.15 31.69 12.46
N ILE A 53 1.49 31.76 12.51
CA ILE A 53 2.28 31.00 13.48
C ILE A 53 1.96 31.43 14.91
N GLN A 54 1.86 32.73 15.17
CA GLN A 54 1.47 33.27 16.48
C GLN A 54 0.09 32.78 16.91
N GLU A 55 -0.89 32.82 15.99
CA GLU A 55 -2.24 32.33 16.25
C GLU A 55 -2.25 30.82 16.54
N LEU A 56 -1.50 30.03 15.79
CA LEU A 56 -1.37 28.59 16.02
C LEU A 56 -0.73 28.27 17.38
N LYS A 57 0.29 29.04 17.79
CA LYS A 57 0.90 28.94 19.11
C LYS A 57 -0.10 29.24 20.21
N PHE A 58 -0.88 30.32 20.05
CA PHE A 58 -1.93 30.69 20.99
C PHE A 58 -2.99 29.59 21.14
N GLN A 59 -3.34 28.91 20.05
CA GLN A 59 -4.24 27.75 20.04
C GLN A 59 -3.61 26.45 20.58
N GLY A 60 -2.36 26.48 21.05
CA GLY A 60 -1.65 25.31 21.61
C GLY A 60 -1.14 24.31 20.56
N PHE A 61 -1.14 24.67 19.26
CA PHE A 61 -0.57 23.80 18.24
C PHE A 61 0.96 23.91 18.20
N ASN A 62 1.62 22.76 18.01
CA ASN A 62 3.06 22.74 17.82
C ASN A 62 3.47 23.44 16.52
N ILE A 63 4.62 24.10 16.55
CA ILE A 63 5.25 24.75 15.39
C ILE A 63 6.50 23.96 15.03
N VAL A 64 6.86 24.00 13.76
CA VAL A 64 8.03 23.32 13.22
C VAL A 64 9.18 24.31 13.12
N THR A 65 10.35 23.94 13.62
CA THR A 65 11.55 24.78 13.55
C THR A 65 12.59 24.14 12.64
N CYS A 66 13.09 24.91 11.66
CA CYS A 66 14.18 24.47 10.81
C CYS A 66 15.47 24.33 11.63
N GLN A 67 16.12 23.17 11.58
CA GLN A 67 17.31 22.86 12.36
C GLN A 67 18.59 23.53 11.83
N ILE A 68 18.51 24.25 10.70
CA ILE A 68 19.65 24.94 10.08
C ILE A 68 19.61 26.44 10.39
N CYS A 69 18.43 27.07 10.27
CA CYS A 69 18.27 28.52 10.43
C CYS A 69 17.39 28.95 11.61
N ASN A 70 16.83 28.00 12.38
CA ASN A 70 15.90 28.24 13.48
C ASN A 70 14.63 29.01 13.11
N GLU A 71 14.32 29.15 11.82
CA GLU A 71 13.07 29.74 11.38
C GLU A 71 11.88 28.82 11.68
N GLU A 72 10.77 29.43 12.06
CA GLU A 72 9.54 28.76 12.44
C GLU A 72 8.57 28.66 11.27
N PHE A 73 7.92 27.50 11.15
CA PHE A 73 7.00 27.16 10.08
C PHE A 73 5.81 26.35 10.60
N GLU A 74 4.68 26.51 9.93
CA GLU A 74 3.61 25.52 10.01
C GLU A 74 4.02 24.19 9.35
N MET A 75 4.75 24.30 8.23
CA MET A 75 5.34 23.22 7.46
C MET A 75 6.60 23.71 6.74
N ILE A 76 7.70 22.99 6.86
CA ILE A 76 8.91 23.28 6.08
C ILE A 76 8.68 22.80 4.64
N HIS A 77 8.59 23.76 3.72
CA HIS A 77 8.41 23.48 2.30
C HIS A 77 9.74 23.22 1.58
N HIS A 78 9.66 22.51 0.45
CA HIS A 78 10.82 22.26 -0.41
C HIS A 78 11.53 23.54 -0.87
N SER A 79 10.79 24.64 -1.06
CA SER A 79 11.33 25.94 -1.45
C SER A 79 12.22 26.54 -0.37
N HIS A 80 11.90 26.32 0.91
CA HIS A 80 12.76 26.72 2.02
C HIS A 80 14.03 25.84 2.06
N LEU A 81 13.91 24.51 1.99
CA LEU A 81 15.09 23.63 2.06
C LEU A 81 16.08 23.87 0.89
N LYS A 82 15.58 24.28 -0.27
CA LYS A 82 16.43 24.72 -1.40
C LYS A 82 17.34 25.89 -1.05
N THR A 83 16.97 26.79 -0.13
CA THR A 83 17.87 27.87 0.32
C THR A 83 19.07 27.35 1.09
N HIS A 84 18.98 26.12 1.62
CA HIS A 84 20.05 25.40 2.29
C HIS A 84 20.74 24.37 1.39
N GLY A 85 20.40 24.34 0.09
CA GLY A 85 20.93 23.35 -0.84
C GLY A 85 20.48 21.91 -0.55
N LEU A 86 19.40 21.71 0.22
CA LEU A 86 18.93 20.40 0.63
C LEU A 86 17.58 20.03 0.00
N THR A 87 17.44 18.74 -0.29
CA THR A 87 16.14 18.10 -0.50
C THR A 87 15.48 17.73 0.83
N VAL A 88 14.18 17.43 0.80
CA VAL A 88 13.44 16.93 1.97
C VAL A 88 14.03 15.61 2.49
N ALA A 89 14.53 14.76 1.59
CA ALA A 89 15.12 13.47 1.96
C ALA A 89 16.45 13.66 2.70
N GLU A 90 17.35 14.48 2.17
CA GLU A 90 18.63 14.79 2.81
C GLU A 90 18.43 15.48 4.16
N TYR A 91 17.49 16.42 4.25
CA TYR A 91 17.15 17.06 5.51
C TYR A 91 16.64 16.06 6.56
N ARG A 92 15.78 15.11 6.18
CA ARG A 92 15.31 14.04 7.10
C ARG A 92 16.43 13.10 7.52
N ASN A 93 17.34 12.77 6.61
CA ASN A 93 18.48 11.91 6.94
C ASN A 93 19.42 12.60 7.93
N ARG A 94 19.63 13.91 7.76
CA ARG A 94 20.47 14.72 8.65
C ARG A 94 19.81 14.97 10.02
N PHE A 95 18.48 15.12 10.04
CA PHE A 95 17.70 15.42 11.25
C PHE A 95 16.50 14.47 11.38
N PRO A 96 16.70 13.19 11.75
CA PRO A 96 15.66 12.17 11.71
C PRO A 96 14.48 12.43 12.67
N ASN A 97 14.75 13.12 13.79
CA ASN A 97 13.74 13.47 14.79
C ASN A 97 13.07 14.83 14.54
N ALA A 98 13.52 15.59 13.53
CA ALA A 98 12.96 16.90 13.23
C ALA A 98 11.60 16.77 12.55
N LEU A 99 10.59 17.43 13.12
CA LEU A 99 9.30 17.57 12.46
C LEU A 99 9.46 18.43 11.20
N ILE A 100 8.68 18.13 10.16
CA ILE A 100 8.58 18.95 8.94
C ILE A 100 7.20 19.59 8.80
N CYS A 101 6.23 19.11 9.57
CA CYS A 101 4.84 19.51 9.51
C CYS A 101 4.26 19.47 10.92
N ASN A 102 3.42 20.44 11.27
CA ASN A 102 2.75 20.41 12.57
C ASN A 102 1.70 19.30 12.68
N SER A 103 1.32 18.98 13.92
CA SER A 103 0.35 17.93 14.25
C SER A 103 -1.02 18.18 13.63
N ARG A 104 -1.47 19.45 13.58
CA ARG A 104 -2.74 19.85 12.96
C ARG A 104 -2.81 19.46 11.48
N ASN A 105 -1.81 19.83 10.68
CA ASN A 105 -1.77 19.47 9.27
C ASN A 105 -1.60 17.97 9.06
N HIS A 106 -0.83 17.31 9.93
CA HIS A 106 -0.73 15.85 9.91
C HIS A 106 -2.12 15.20 10.10
N LYS A 107 -2.88 15.61 11.13
CA LYS A 107 -4.25 15.15 11.39
C LYS A 107 -5.19 15.45 10.23
N LYS A 108 -5.20 16.68 9.72
CA LYS A 108 -6.05 17.08 8.58
C LYS A 108 -5.79 16.24 7.33
N ARG A 109 -4.51 15.99 7.01
CA ARG A 109 -4.13 15.16 5.86
C ARG A 109 -4.52 13.70 6.05
N SER A 110 -4.37 13.17 7.27
CA SER A 110 -4.79 11.82 7.63
C SER A 110 -6.31 11.66 7.47
N GLN A 111 -7.10 12.59 8.02
CA GLN A 111 -8.56 12.59 7.90
C GLN A 111 -9.02 12.66 6.43
N ALA A 112 -8.45 13.58 5.65
CA ALA A 112 -8.79 13.68 4.21
C ALA A 112 -8.41 12.42 3.42
N ALA A 113 -7.35 11.70 3.82
CA ALA A 113 -6.99 10.42 3.21
C ALA A 113 -7.99 9.32 3.60
N LEU A 114 -8.46 9.31 4.85
CA LEU A 114 -9.48 8.39 5.34
C LEU A 114 -10.82 8.58 4.61
N GLU A 115 -11.23 9.84 4.40
CA GLU A 115 -12.46 10.19 3.67
C GLU A 115 -12.41 9.76 2.20
N ARG A 116 -11.25 9.86 1.56
CA ARG A 116 -11.04 9.39 0.18
C ARG A 116 -10.87 7.88 0.05
N SER A 117 -10.85 7.14 1.15
CA SER A 117 -10.61 5.70 1.10
C SER A 117 -11.81 4.99 0.48
N LYS A 118 -11.57 4.25 -0.62
CA LYS A 118 -12.64 3.63 -1.43
C LYS A 118 -13.55 2.69 -0.64
N TYR A 119 -13.07 2.07 0.43
CA TYR A 119 -13.91 1.20 1.25
C TYR A 119 -15.08 1.92 1.93
N LYS A 120 -15.04 3.25 2.07
CA LYS A 120 -16.17 4.03 2.59
C LYS A 120 -17.27 4.26 1.55
N SER A 121 -16.91 4.28 0.27
CA SER A 121 -17.83 4.55 -0.84
C SER A 121 -18.22 3.29 -1.62
N TYR A 122 -17.47 2.20 -1.46
CA TYR A 122 -17.72 0.95 -2.16
C TYR A 122 -18.80 0.16 -1.44
N SER A 123 -19.93 -0.07 -2.11
CA SER A 123 -21.05 -0.88 -1.59
C SER A 123 -20.79 -2.35 -1.84
N GLY A 124 -19.87 -2.94 -1.07
CA GLY A 124 -19.62 -4.39 -1.08
C GLY A 124 -20.55 -5.15 -0.13
N LYS A 125 -20.64 -6.46 -0.31
CA LYS A 125 -21.29 -7.39 0.61
C LYS A 125 -20.60 -7.36 1.98
N ASN A 126 -21.37 -7.60 3.03
CA ASN A 126 -20.81 -7.86 4.35
C ASN A 126 -19.93 -9.11 4.33
N ILE A 127 -18.93 -9.14 5.20
CA ILE A 127 -18.06 -10.31 5.34
C ILE A 127 -18.85 -11.46 5.96
N ASP A 128 -18.79 -12.60 5.30
CA ASP A 128 -19.48 -13.83 5.64
C ASP A 128 -18.54 -15.04 5.59
N ASN A 129 -19.09 -16.24 5.76
CA ASN A 129 -18.28 -17.46 5.75
C ASN A 129 -17.67 -17.74 4.37
N ASP A 130 -18.39 -17.50 3.28
CA ASP A 130 -17.87 -17.70 1.91
C ASP A 130 -16.56 -16.93 1.71
N PHE A 131 -16.52 -15.66 2.13
CA PHE A 131 -15.30 -14.86 2.08
C PHE A 131 -14.17 -15.42 2.95
N LEU A 132 -14.49 -15.84 4.18
CA LEU A 132 -13.48 -16.35 5.12
C LEU A 132 -12.91 -17.70 4.66
N GLU A 133 -13.73 -18.54 4.04
CA GLU A 133 -13.31 -19.78 3.39
C GLU A 133 -12.43 -19.51 2.17
N PHE A 134 -12.87 -18.61 1.28
CA PHE A 134 -12.07 -18.17 0.13
C PHE A 134 -10.70 -17.64 0.57
N LEU A 135 -10.69 -16.79 1.60
CA LEU A 135 -9.48 -16.19 2.12
C LEU A 135 -8.59 -17.24 2.76
N THR A 136 -9.15 -18.21 3.49
CA THR A 136 -8.37 -19.31 4.09
C THR A 136 -7.66 -20.12 3.02
N GLY A 137 -8.37 -20.54 1.96
CA GLY A 137 -7.76 -21.25 0.84
C GLY A 137 -6.66 -20.45 0.16
N SER A 138 -6.97 -19.19 -0.17
CA SER A 138 -6.02 -18.28 -0.82
C SER A 138 -4.79 -17.98 0.04
N LEU A 139 -4.94 -17.81 1.36
CA LEU A 139 -3.82 -17.56 2.27
C LEU A 139 -3.05 -18.82 2.67
N LEU A 140 -3.57 -20.01 2.43
CA LEU A 140 -2.74 -21.22 2.47
C LEU A 140 -1.91 -21.36 1.18
N GLY A 141 -2.42 -20.86 0.06
CA GLY A 141 -1.75 -20.78 -1.24
C GLY A 141 -1.08 -19.44 -1.55
N ASP A 142 -1.32 -18.96 -2.78
CA ASP A 142 -0.60 -17.87 -3.44
C ASP A 142 -1.03 -16.47 -2.96
N GLY A 143 -2.20 -16.37 -2.32
CA GLY A 143 -2.76 -15.12 -1.84
C GLY A 143 -2.00 -14.53 -0.65
N SER A 144 -2.03 -13.20 -0.54
CA SER A 144 -1.40 -12.47 0.56
C SER A 144 -2.23 -11.29 1.06
N LEU A 145 -2.12 -10.98 2.34
CA LEU A 145 -2.53 -9.70 2.90
C LEU A 145 -1.31 -8.78 3.01
N GLU A 146 -1.33 -7.66 2.30
CA GLU A 146 -0.26 -6.66 2.31
C GLU A 146 -0.63 -5.48 3.23
N LYS A 147 0.16 -5.28 4.29
CA LYS A 147 0.09 -4.08 5.15
C LYS A 147 1.41 -3.33 5.15
N GLY A 148 1.45 -2.20 4.44
CA GLY A 148 2.63 -1.34 4.44
C GLY A 148 2.87 -0.69 5.81
N LYS A 149 4.14 -0.58 6.26
CA LYS A 149 4.53 -0.04 7.59
C LYS A 149 3.86 1.28 7.98
N LYS A 150 3.58 2.17 7.02
CA LYS A 150 2.96 3.50 7.22
C LYS A 150 1.51 3.56 6.74
N LYS A 151 0.89 2.42 6.42
CA LYS A 151 -0.49 2.33 5.94
C LYS A 151 -1.39 1.91 7.09
N LEU A 152 -2.54 2.56 7.19
CA LEU A 152 -3.54 2.25 8.22
C LEU A 152 -4.12 0.85 8.00
N ASN A 153 -4.54 0.59 6.75
CA ASN A 153 -5.28 -0.62 6.40
C ASN A 153 -4.49 -1.53 5.46
N ALA A 154 -4.69 -2.84 5.62
CA ALA A 154 -4.16 -3.86 4.72
C ALA A 154 -5.04 -4.02 3.47
N ARG A 155 -4.53 -4.73 2.47
CA ARG A 155 -5.25 -5.18 1.27
C ARG A 155 -4.93 -6.65 0.99
N TYR A 156 -5.81 -7.34 0.30
CA TYR A 156 -5.49 -8.58 -0.41
C TYR A 156 -4.76 -8.29 -1.73
N ALA A 157 -3.73 -9.08 -2.02
CA ALA A 157 -3.01 -9.08 -3.29
C ALA A 157 -2.59 -10.50 -3.68
N GLU A 158 -2.67 -10.78 -4.99
CA GLU A 158 -2.26 -12.05 -5.58
C GLU A 158 -1.86 -11.83 -7.05
N GLY A 159 -0.89 -12.59 -7.53
CA GLY A 159 -0.52 -12.65 -8.93
C GLY A 159 -0.37 -14.08 -9.42
N GLY A 160 -0.68 -14.34 -10.70
CA GLY A 160 -0.54 -15.65 -11.30
C GLY A 160 -0.51 -15.63 -12.82
N ALA A 161 -0.03 -16.73 -13.42
CA ALA A 161 0.07 -16.89 -14.89
C ALA A 161 -1.21 -17.42 -15.55
N ASN A 162 -2.21 -17.82 -14.76
CA ASN A 162 -3.47 -18.35 -15.28
C ASN A 162 -4.55 -17.26 -15.26
N LYS A 163 -4.78 -16.62 -16.40
CA LYS A 163 -5.71 -15.47 -16.50
C LYS A 163 -7.11 -15.81 -16.03
N GLU A 164 -7.64 -16.97 -16.45
CA GLU A 164 -8.99 -17.40 -16.14
C GLU A 164 -9.18 -17.60 -14.63
N TYR A 165 -8.20 -18.21 -13.97
CA TYR A 165 -8.25 -18.43 -12.52
C TYR A 165 -8.14 -17.14 -11.72
N ILE A 166 -7.20 -16.27 -12.08
CA ILE A 166 -7.05 -14.96 -11.43
C ILE A 166 -8.30 -14.10 -11.69
N ASN A 167 -8.89 -14.16 -12.89
CA ASN A 167 -10.16 -13.47 -13.16
C ASN A 167 -11.33 -14.06 -12.35
N TRP A 168 -11.37 -15.37 -12.12
CA TRP A 168 -12.36 -15.99 -11.24
C TRP A 168 -12.24 -15.47 -9.80
N LYS A 169 -11.02 -15.44 -9.22
CA LYS A 169 -10.78 -14.86 -7.90
C LYS A 169 -11.13 -13.36 -7.84
N PHE A 170 -10.86 -12.60 -8.91
CA PHE A 170 -11.26 -11.20 -9.01
C PHE A 170 -12.78 -11.04 -8.96
N ASN A 171 -13.52 -11.89 -9.70
CA ASN A 171 -14.97 -11.85 -9.71
C ASN A 171 -15.58 -12.24 -8.36
N PHE A 172 -14.93 -13.11 -7.59
CA PHE A 172 -15.33 -13.38 -6.22
C PHE A 172 -15.06 -12.18 -5.29
N LEU A 173 -13.85 -11.60 -5.34
CA LEU A 173 -13.44 -10.53 -4.43
C LEU A 173 -14.15 -9.20 -4.69
N LYS A 174 -14.55 -8.91 -5.93
CA LYS A 174 -15.25 -7.66 -6.27
C LYS A 174 -16.62 -7.56 -5.59
N ASP A 175 -17.23 -8.67 -5.17
CA ASP A 175 -18.48 -8.62 -4.44
C ASP A 175 -18.30 -8.03 -3.03
N TYR A 176 -17.09 -8.11 -2.47
CA TYR A 176 -16.77 -7.62 -1.11
C TYR A 176 -16.01 -6.29 -1.12
N PHE A 177 -15.10 -6.10 -2.07
CA PHE A 177 -14.22 -4.93 -2.08
C PHE A 177 -14.06 -4.33 -3.46
N TYR A 178 -13.75 -3.03 -3.51
CA TYR A 178 -13.17 -2.44 -4.71
C TYR A 178 -11.91 -3.22 -5.08
N CYS A 179 -11.79 -3.68 -6.33
CA CYS A 179 -10.65 -4.45 -6.81
C CYS A 179 -10.07 -3.86 -8.10
N THR A 180 -8.78 -4.09 -8.32
CA THR A 180 -8.11 -3.90 -9.60
C THR A 180 -7.64 -5.24 -10.13
N PHE A 181 -7.84 -5.47 -11.42
CA PHE A 181 -7.30 -6.61 -12.16
C PHE A 181 -6.40 -6.07 -13.27
N GLN A 182 -5.13 -6.45 -13.27
CA GLN A 182 -4.11 -5.88 -14.14
C GLN A 182 -3.26 -6.97 -14.77
N GLU A 183 -3.04 -6.86 -16.07
CA GLU A 183 -2.01 -7.63 -16.76
C GLU A 183 -0.64 -6.99 -16.51
N CYS A 184 0.37 -7.81 -16.27
CA CYS A 184 1.74 -7.38 -15.96
C CYS A 184 2.74 -8.25 -16.71
N LEU A 185 3.80 -7.63 -17.21
CA LEU A 185 4.98 -8.33 -17.71
C LEU A 185 6.08 -8.26 -16.64
N SER A 186 6.70 -9.39 -16.33
CA SER A 186 7.84 -9.43 -15.44
C SER A 186 9.00 -8.61 -16.00
N SER A 187 9.89 -8.14 -15.14
CA SER A 187 11.21 -7.69 -15.60
C SER A 187 11.91 -8.85 -16.33
N PRO A 188 12.77 -8.55 -17.32
CA PRO A 188 13.56 -9.57 -18.00
C PRO A 188 14.37 -10.39 -16.99
N HIS A 189 14.28 -11.71 -17.07
CA HIS A 189 15.06 -12.59 -16.22
C HIS A 189 16.55 -12.35 -16.47
N VAL A 190 17.32 -12.08 -15.40
CA VAL A 190 18.71 -11.57 -15.45
C VAL A 190 19.62 -12.40 -16.35
N LYS A 191 19.41 -13.73 -16.42
CA LYS A 191 20.25 -14.63 -17.23
C LYS A 191 19.70 -14.94 -18.62
N SER A 192 18.38 -15.00 -18.79
CA SER A 192 17.76 -15.52 -20.01
C SER A 192 17.08 -14.45 -20.86
N GLY A 193 16.93 -13.22 -20.33
CA GLY A 193 16.17 -12.13 -20.94
C GLY A 193 14.66 -12.38 -21.03
N LYS A 194 14.18 -13.59 -20.67
CA LYS A 194 12.77 -13.95 -20.79
C LYS A 194 11.93 -13.11 -19.84
N GLN A 195 10.82 -12.61 -20.36
CA GLN A 195 9.77 -11.98 -19.57
C GLN A 195 8.58 -12.93 -19.49
N TYR A 196 7.90 -12.90 -18.35
CA TYR A 196 6.74 -13.72 -18.09
C TYR A 196 5.52 -12.82 -17.94
N GLN A 197 4.48 -13.14 -18.68
CA GLN A 197 3.17 -12.50 -18.55
C GLN A 197 2.44 -13.09 -17.35
N GLY A 198 1.74 -12.23 -16.62
CA GLY A 198 0.88 -12.62 -15.51
C GLY A 198 -0.22 -11.60 -15.25
N TRP A 199 -1.14 -11.96 -14.37
CA TRP A 199 -2.27 -11.14 -13.98
C TRP A 199 -2.25 -10.95 -12.47
N TRP A 200 -2.61 -9.75 -12.03
CA TRP A 200 -2.56 -9.33 -10.64
C TRP A 200 -3.90 -8.80 -10.18
N ILE A 201 -4.32 -9.26 -9.00
CA ILE A 201 -5.47 -8.74 -8.27
C ILE A 201 -4.95 -7.93 -7.11
N ARG A 202 -5.53 -6.75 -6.90
CA ARG A 202 -5.38 -6.01 -5.66
C ARG A 202 -6.73 -5.47 -5.22
N THR A 203 -7.11 -5.76 -4.00
CA THR A 203 -8.24 -5.08 -3.36
C THR A 203 -7.84 -3.66 -2.96
N GLY A 204 -8.84 -2.81 -2.75
CA GLY A 204 -8.70 -1.59 -1.96
C GLY A 204 -8.34 -1.94 -0.53
N VAL A 205 -7.67 -1.00 0.16
CA VAL A 205 -7.36 -1.21 1.58
C VAL A 205 -8.65 -1.19 2.41
N HIS A 206 -8.77 -2.09 3.39
CA HIS A 206 -9.99 -2.22 4.22
C HIS A 206 -9.64 -2.56 5.68
N PRO A 207 -10.35 -1.99 6.69
CA PRO A 207 -10.15 -2.35 8.10
C PRO A 207 -10.22 -3.85 8.39
N ILE A 208 -11.25 -4.56 7.90
CA ILE A 208 -11.35 -6.01 8.11
C ILE A 208 -10.16 -6.83 7.58
N LEU A 209 -9.55 -6.40 6.47
CA LEU A 209 -8.34 -7.04 5.94
C LEU A 209 -7.13 -6.78 6.86
N THR A 210 -7.14 -5.67 7.60
CA THR A 210 -6.16 -5.38 8.65
C THR A 210 -6.34 -6.31 9.83
N ASP A 211 -7.58 -6.54 10.27
CA ASP A 211 -7.87 -7.45 11.38
C ASP A 211 -7.46 -8.88 11.02
N LEU A 212 -7.79 -9.32 9.81
CA LEU A 212 -7.36 -10.61 9.26
C LEU A 212 -5.84 -10.68 9.08
N HIS A 213 -5.19 -9.59 8.68
CA HIS A 213 -3.73 -9.54 8.63
C HIS A 213 -3.12 -9.74 10.01
N CYS A 214 -3.68 -9.15 11.08
CA CYS A 214 -3.19 -9.35 12.45
C CYS A 214 -3.34 -10.81 12.92
N ILE A 215 -4.28 -11.56 12.36
CA ILE A 215 -4.47 -12.99 12.64
C ILE A 215 -3.45 -13.84 11.87
N TRP A 216 -3.16 -13.50 10.61
CA TRP A 216 -2.35 -14.33 9.71
C TRP A 216 -0.86 -13.92 9.64
N TYR A 217 -0.48 -12.79 10.23
CA TYR A 217 0.88 -12.23 10.10
C TYR A 217 1.35 -11.54 11.38
N LEU A 218 2.58 -11.87 11.78
CA LEU A 218 3.35 -11.10 12.77
C LEU A 218 4.46 -10.32 12.05
N GLU A 219 5.50 -11.03 11.63
CA GLU A 219 6.54 -10.53 10.70
C GLU A 219 6.48 -11.25 9.34
N LYS A 220 6.18 -12.56 9.40
CA LYS A 220 5.91 -13.44 8.27
C LYS A 220 4.54 -14.09 8.43
N LYS A 221 4.06 -14.75 7.37
CA LYS A 221 2.82 -15.54 7.39
C LYS A 221 2.92 -16.59 8.49
N LEU A 222 1.88 -16.70 9.31
CA LEU A 222 1.72 -17.72 10.35
C LEU A 222 0.47 -18.56 10.04
N LEU A 223 0.37 -19.75 10.62
CA LEU A 223 -0.81 -20.60 10.48
C LEU A 223 -1.76 -20.42 11.68
N PRO A 224 -2.84 -19.63 11.58
CA PRO A 224 -3.77 -19.43 12.69
C PRO A 224 -4.67 -20.65 12.87
N ARG A 225 -4.19 -21.65 13.62
CA ARG A 225 -4.78 -23.00 13.76
C ARG A 225 -6.30 -23.00 13.97
N LYS A 226 -6.81 -22.24 14.95
CA LYS A 226 -8.26 -22.13 15.22
C LYS A 226 -9.06 -21.55 14.05
N PHE A 227 -8.47 -20.60 13.33
CA PHE A 227 -9.10 -19.98 12.16
C PHE A 227 -9.15 -20.98 11.00
N VAL A 228 -8.04 -21.69 10.75
CA VAL A 228 -7.93 -22.74 9.72
C VAL A 228 -8.86 -23.92 10.04
N GLU A 229 -8.89 -24.40 11.29
CA GLU A 229 -9.85 -25.40 11.76
C GLU A 229 -11.29 -25.01 11.47
N LYS A 230 -11.65 -23.73 11.58
CA LYS A 230 -12.99 -23.26 11.32
C LYS A 230 -13.29 -23.13 9.83
N TYR A 231 -12.38 -22.53 9.06
CA TYR A 231 -12.67 -22.05 7.70
C TYR A 231 -11.98 -22.85 6.57
N LEU A 232 -11.16 -23.85 6.88
CA LEU A 232 -10.69 -24.80 5.87
C LEU A 232 -11.80 -25.80 5.57
N THR A 233 -12.76 -25.39 4.74
CA THR A 233 -13.84 -26.22 4.17
C THR A 233 -13.37 -26.88 2.88
N GLU A 234 -14.24 -27.68 2.24
CA GLU A 234 -13.95 -28.25 0.92
C GLU A 234 -13.68 -27.17 -0.13
N PHE A 235 -14.40 -26.04 -0.07
CA PHE A 235 -14.20 -24.90 -0.97
C PHE A 235 -12.81 -24.27 -0.77
N ALA A 236 -12.45 -23.96 0.49
CA ALA A 236 -11.14 -23.42 0.83
C ALA A 236 -10.01 -24.39 0.44
N PHE A 237 -10.21 -25.69 0.65
CA PHE A 237 -9.25 -26.72 0.28
C PHE A 237 -9.06 -26.83 -1.24
N CYS A 238 -10.13 -26.67 -2.03
CA CYS A 238 -10.03 -26.62 -3.49
C CYS A 238 -9.16 -25.45 -3.97
N ILE A 239 -9.38 -24.25 -3.42
CA ILE A 239 -8.55 -23.08 -3.74
C ILE A 239 -7.09 -23.35 -3.39
N TRP A 240 -6.83 -23.86 -2.18
CA TRP A 240 -5.46 -24.17 -1.76
C TRP A 240 -4.80 -25.22 -2.66
N PHE A 241 -5.53 -26.28 -3.06
CA PHE A 241 -5.04 -27.27 -4.01
C PHE A 241 -4.78 -26.68 -5.40
N TYR A 242 -5.61 -25.75 -5.88
CA TYR A 242 -5.37 -25.11 -7.17
C TYR A 242 -4.21 -24.12 -7.17
N ASP A 243 -3.90 -23.52 -6.02
CA ASP A 243 -2.70 -22.70 -5.85
C ASP A 243 -1.45 -23.61 -5.77
N ASP A 244 -1.34 -24.42 -4.72
CA ASP A 244 -0.11 -25.13 -4.34
C ASP A 244 -0.10 -26.65 -4.60
N GLY A 245 -1.20 -27.20 -5.14
CA GLY A 245 -1.31 -28.62 -5.46
C GLY A 245 -0.57 -29.01 -6.73
N CYS A 246 -0.01 -30.21 -6.71
CA CYS A 246 0.66 -30.85 -7.83
C CYS A 246 0.13 -32.28 -8.02
N SER A 247 -0.19 -32.64 -9.26
CA SER A 247 -0.62 -33.98 -9.65
C SER A 247 0.39 -34.73 -10.53
N SER A 248 1.38 -34.04 -11.11
CA SER A 248 2.28 -34.62 -12.14
C SER A 248 3.27 -35.65 -11.61
N SER A 249 3.69 -35.54 -10.35
CA SER A 249 4.61 -36.48 -9.70
C SER A 249 3.95 -37.20 -8.52
N GLY A 250 2.62 -37.28 -8.55
CA GLY A 250 1.73 -37.74 -7.48
C GLY A 250 1.11 -36.59 -6.68
N LEU A 251 -0.01 -36.86 -6.02
CA LEU A 251 -0.88 -35.85 -5.39
C LEU A 251 -0.21 -35.21 -4.17
N SER A 252 0.20 -33.95 -4.30
CA SER A 252 0.98 -33.26 -3.27
C SER A 252 0.53 -31.81 -3.08
N LEU A 253 0.67 -31.28 -1.86
CA LEU A 253 0.52 -29.87 -1.52
C LEU A 253 1.85 -29.34 -0.99
N TYR A 254 2.25 -28.16 -1.42
CA TYR A 254 3.53 -27.53 -1.05
C TYR A 254 3.35 -26.26 -0.18
N PRO A 255 3.01 -26.40 1.11
CA PRO A 255 2.89 -25.29 2.08
C PRO A 255 4.26 -24.70 2.49
N MET A 256 5.09 -24.31 1.51
CA MET A 256 6.53 -24.00 1.70
C MET A 256 6.81 -22.83 2.65
N SER A 257 5.79 -22.02 2.95
CA SER A 257 5.88 -20.87 3.87
C SER A 257 5.73 -21.25 5.35
N PHE A 258 5.34 -22.50 5.66
CA PHE A 258 4.97 -22.94 7.00
C PHE A 258 6.01 -23.87 7.63
N SER A 259 6.01 -23.93 8.96
CA SER A 259 6.91 -24.79 9.74
C SER A 259 6.51 -26.27 9.66
N GLU A 260 7.39 -27.19 10.03
CA GLU A 260 7.07 -28.63 10.12
C GLU A 260 5.82 -28.89 10.98
N ASP A 261 5.73 -28.24 12.14
CA ASP A 261 4.59 -28.38 13.05
C ASP A 261 3.28 -27.88 12.45
N ASP A 262 3.35 -26.84 11.61
CA ASP A 262 2.18 -26.32 10.89
C ASP A 262 1.77 -27.25 9.75
N VAL A 263 2.74 -27.84 9.03
CA VAL A 263 2.48 -28.82 7.97
C VAL A 263 1.91 -30.12 8.56
N ASN A 264 2.41 -30.59 9.70
CA ASN A 264 1.85 -31.73 10.43
C ASN A 264 0.41 -31.48 10.87
N PHE A 265 0.11 -30.26 11.35
CA PHE A 265 -1.26 -29.87 11.67
C PHE A 265 -2.18 -29.85 10.45
N LEU A 266 -1.73 -29.27 9.34
CA LEU A 266 -2.48 -29.26 8.09
C LEU A 266 -2.75 -30.70 7.60
N SER A 267 -1.77 -31.59 7.70
CA SER A 267 -1.92 -33.03 7.39
C SER A 267 -3.03 -33.69 8.21
N LEU A 268 -3.09 -33.41 9.52
CA LEU A 268 -4.15 -33.91 10.40
C LEU A 268 -5.52 -33.34 10.03
N ILE A 269 -5.63 -32.04 9.78
CA ILE A 269 -6.89 -31.40 9.37
C ILE A 269 -7.41 -31.98 8.05
N ILE A 270 -6.51 -32.22 7.09
CA ILE A 270 -6.87 -32.82 5.79
C ILE A 270 -7.46 -34.22 6.00
N LEU A 271 -6.83 -35.04 6.86
CA LEU A 271 -7.35 -36.37 7.18
C LEU A 271 -8.71 -36.29 7.88
N GLN A 272 -8.84 -35.44 8.90
CA GLN A 272 -10.04 -35.35 9.73
C GLN A 272 -11.25 -34.78 8.97
N LYS A 273 -11.04 -33.73 8.18
CA LYS A 273 -12.14 -33.02 7.50
C LYS A 273 -12.53 -33.61 6.15
N PHE A 274 -11.55 -34.14 5.42
CA PHE A 274 -11.75 -34.56 4.03
C PHE A 274 -11.57 -36.06 3.84
N ASN A 275 -11.22 -36.79 4.89
CA ASN A 275 -10.92 -38.22 4.86
C ASN A 275 -9.82 -38.58 3.84
N LEU A 276 -8.92 -37.63 3.55
CA LEU A 276 -7.82 -37.82 2.60
C LEU A 276 -6.59 -38.31 3.35
N LYS A 277 -6.35 -39.62 3.30
CA LYS A 277 -5.11 -40.23 3.83
C LYS A 277 -3.91 -39.58 3.18
N ASN A 278 -2.97 -39.11 3.99
CA ASN A 278 -1.81 -38.37 3.53
C ASN A 278 -0.60 -38.57 4.47
N SER A 279 0.56 -38.07 4.07
CA SER A 279 1.80 -38.14 4.85
C SER A 279 2.62 -36.86 4.65
N VAL A 280 3.32 -36.42 5.68
CA VAL A 280 4.27 -35.30 5.60
C VAL A 280 5.63 -35.82 5.18
N LEU A 281 6.20 -35.24 4.13
CA LEU A 281 7.49 -35.59 3.56
C LEU A 281 8.39 -34.36 3.49
N LYS A 282 9.69 -34.58 3.30
CA LYS A 282 10.71 -33.52 3.22
C LYS A 282 11.41 -33.54 1.87
N THR A 283 11.57 -32.37 1.25
CA THR A 283 12.35 -32.20 0.02
C THR A 283 13.85 -32.25 0.32
N LYS A 284 14.68 -32.42 -0.72
CA LYS A 284 16.15 -32.37 -0.58
C LYS A 284 16.65 -31.02 -0.04
N GLN A 285 15.92 -29.95 -0.32
CA GLN A 285 16.20 -28.59 0.15
C GLN A 285 15.72 -28.34 1.58
N GLY A 286 15.10 -29.34 2.22
CA GLY A 286 14.70 -29.28 3.61
C GLY A 286 13.29 -28.73 3.88
N HIS A 287 12.50 -28.50 2.84
CA HIS A 287 11.11 -28.03 2.98
C HIS A 287 10.14 -29.19 3.16
N PHE A 288 9.08 -28.98 3.93
CA PHE A 288 8.06 -30.00 4.18
C PHE A 288 6.87 -29.84 3.22
N PHE A 289 6.32 -30.97 2.78
CA PHE A 289 5.17 -31.02 1.89
C PHE A 289 4.25 -32.18 2.26
N ILE A 290 2.98 -32.10 1.87
CA ILE A 290 1.97 -33.12 2.17
C ILE A 290 1.75 -33.96 0.93
N ARG A 291 1.94 -35.28 1.04
CA ARG A 291 1.64 -36.25 -0.01
C ARG A 291 0.30 -36.92 0.29
N ILE A 292 -0.69 -36.67 -0.55
CA ILE A 292 -1.99 -37.36 -0.50
C ILE A 292 -1.81 -38.76 -1.09
N SER A 293 -2.39 -39.76 -0.42
CA SER A 293 -2.35 -41.15 -0.86
C SER A 293 -3.04 -41.31 -2.20
N GLN A 294 -2.46 -42.11 -3.10
CA GLN A 294 -3.10 -42.44 -4.37
C GLN A 294 -4.46 -43.13 -4.18
N LYS A 295 -4.66 -43.82 -3.05
CA LYS A 295 -5.94 -44.44 -2.70
C LYS A 295 -7.04 -43.42 -2.39
N ALA A 296 -6.68 -42.19 -2.03
CA ALA A 296 -7.61 -41.09 -1.73
C ALA A 296 -7.89 -40.21 -2.96
N LYS A 297 -7.45 -40.64 -4.15
CA LYS A 297 -7.57 -39.86 -5.40
C LYS A 297 -9.02 -39.66 -5.81
N SER A 298 -9.85 -40.70 -5.70
CA SER A 298 -11.30 -40.62 -5.99
C SER A 298 -12.01 -39.62 -5.11
N GLU A 299 -11.68 -39.62 -3.82
CA GLU A 299 -12.24 -38.74 -2.81
C GLU A 299 -11.79 -37.30 -3.05
N LEU A 300 -10.51 -37.08 -3.36
CA LEU A 300 -10.02 -35.76 -3.77
C LEU A 300 -10.76 -35.27 -5.01
N LYS A 301 -10.90 -36.12 -6.04
CA LYS A 301 -11.63 -35.77 -7.26
C LYS A 301 -13.07 -35.38 -6.97
N ALA A 302 -13.77 -36.15 -6.12
CA ALA A 302 -15.14 -35.84 -5.72
C ALA A 302 -15.26 -34.49 -5.01
N ILE A 303 -14.26 -34.11 -4.19
CA ILE A 303 -14.20 -32.78 -3.57
C ILE A 303 -13.99 -31.69 -4.64
N LEU A 304 -13.02 -31.86 -5.53
CA LEU A 304 -12.69 -30.88 -6.57
C LEU A 304 -13.83 -30.68 -7.58
N ASP A 305 -14.61 -31.73 -7.86
CA ASP A 305 -15.71 -31.69 -8.84
C ASP A 305 -16.94 -30.93 -8.31
N LYS A 306 -17.05 -30.69 -7.00
CA LYS A 306 -18.12 -29.86 -6.40
C LYS A 306 -18.03 -28.39 -6.79
N PHE A 307 -16.84 -27.92 -7.18
CA PHE A 307 -16.59 -26.50 -7.42
C PHE A 307 -16.08 -26.25 -8.83
N SER A 308 -16.80 -25.40 -9.56
CA SER A 308 -16.39 -24.97 -10.90
C SER A 308 -15.37 -23.83 -10.80
N ILE A 309 -14.09 -24.18 -10.91
CA ILE A 309 -12.97 -23.22 -10.89
C ILE A 309 -12.34 -23.12 -12.29
N PRO A 310 -12.61 -22.04 -13.04
CA PRO A 310 -12.08 -21.82 -14.39
C PRO A 310 -10.54 -21.80 -14.43
N GLY A 311 -9.99 -22.21 -15.58
CA GLY A 311 -8.53 -22.23 -15.80
C GLY A 311 -7.79 -23.39 -15.15
N MET A 312 -8.39 -24.09 -14.18
CA MET A 312 -7.69 -25.10 -13.37
C MET A 312 -7.96 -26.56 -13.75
N ALA A 313 -8.61 -26.80 -14.90
CA ALA A 313 -8.94 -28.14 -15.36
C ALA A 313 -7.72 -29.08 -15.48
N TYR A 314 -6.56 -28.54 -15.86
CA TYR A 314 -5.33 -29.33 -16.01
C TYR A 314 -4.84 -29.94 -14.67
N LYS A 315 -5.10 -29.30 -13.53
CA LYS A 315 -4.79 -29.85 -12.18
C LYS A 315 -5.78 -30.93 -11.74
N ARG A 316 -6.93 -31.05 -12.43
CA ARG A 316 -7.95 -32.08 -12.16
C ARG A 316 -7.75 -33.37 -12.95
N ASN A 317 -6.73 -33.46 -13.80
CA ASN A 317 -6.33 -34.71 -14.46
C ASN A 317 -5.65 -35.63 -13.45
N LEU A 318 -6.41 -36.00 -12.42
CA LEU A 318 -5.97 -36.80 -11.29
C LEU A 318 -5.84 -38.25 -11.71
#